data_AF-A0A7U2EPC1-F1
#
_entry.id   AF-A0A7U2EPC1-F1
#
_cell.length_a   1.000
_cell.length_b   1.000
_cell.length_c   1.000
_cell.angle_alpha   90.00
_cell.angle_beta   90.00
_cell.angle_gamma   90.00
#
_symmetry.space_group_name_H-M   'P 1'
#
loop_
_entity.id
_entity.type
_entity.pdbx_description
1 polymer ?
#
loop_
_entity_poly.entity_id
_entity_poly.type
_entity_poly.pdbx_seq_one_letter_code
_entity_poly.pdbx_strand_id
1 'polypeptide(L)'
;MAAWMSGRIKDEDMRQKLVPKYELGCRRISPRESFLDAIQQDNVECVFEPIVSCKPKGLQTQAGAKQLDVIVAATDMKDLWKDDPASYMGIGYAGFPNYLSMLGPNFPVANGSLLGSLKAMAEFFVRLLKRVDELNVATFAPNKGAQDDFNQQAEEFMAGTVWPGSCTSWYKHGYSGKITAVWPGSSFHYREVLEQDRWEDWNWTYPAGRYKIWGKGQSRVEKESGDHNYCLKYGSFLS
;
A
#
# COMPACT_ATOMS: atom_id res chain seq x y z
N MET A 1 2.02 24.15 20.09
CA MET A 1 2.65 23.17 19.17
C MET A 1 4.01 23.64 18.70
N ALA A 2 4.15 24.82 18.07
CA ALA A 2 5.45 25.30 17.58
C ALA A 2 6.55 25.32 18.65
N ALA A 3 6.33 25.98 19.80
CA ALA A 3 7.29 26.02 20.90
C ALA A 3 7.65 24.62 21.44
N TRP A 4 6.68 23.69 21.47
CA TRP A 4 6.89 22.31 21.91
C TRP A 4 7.74 21.52 20.92
N MET A 5 7.52 21.68 19.60
CA MET A 5 8.36 21.05 18.57
C MET A 5 9.79 21.61 18.59
N SER A 6 9.95 22.93 18.71
CA SER A 6 11.27 23.58 18.77
C SER A 6 12.11 23.09 19.95
N GLY A 7 11.50 22.81 21.11
CA GLY A 7 12.22 22.27 22.27
C GLY A 7 12.68 20.82 22.13
N ARG A 8 12.13 20.06 21.18
CA ARG A 8 12.40 18.63 21.00
C ARG A 8 13.30 18.30 19.80
N ILE A 9 13.19 19.08 18.72
CA ILE A 9 14.08 18.99 17.57
C ILE A 9 15.42 19.61 17.98
N LYS A 10 16.52 18.87 17.89
CA LYS A 10 17.86 19.32 18.30
C LYS A 10 18.52 20.20 17.24
N ASP A 11 18.34 19.84 15.97
CA ASP A 11 18.94 20.53 14.83
C ASP A 11 18.17 21.81 14.47
N GLU A 12 18.90 22.91 14.29
CA GLU A 12 18.32 24.23 14.05
C GLU A 12 17.72 24.38 12.64
N ASP A 13 18.33 23.76 11.62
CA ASP A 13 17.81 23.79 10.26
C ASP A 13 16.51 22.98 10.15
N MET A 14 16.46 21.81 10.82
CA MET A 14 15.22 21.03 10.93
C MET A 14 14.11 21.79 11.65
N ARG A 15 14.41 22.58 12.69
CA ARG A 15 13.41 23.42 13.36
C ARG A 15 12.80 24.42 12.38
N GLN A 16 13.62 25.10 11.59
CA GLN A 16 13.13 26.09 10.62
C GLN A 16 12.22 25.47 9.54
N LYS A 17 12.51 24.23 9.14
CA LYS A 17 11.78 23.53 8.08
C LYS A 17 10.52 22.82 8.56
N LEU A 18 10.52 22.23 9.76
CA LEU A 18 9.43 21.38 10.25
C LEU A 18 8.46 22.07 11.22
N VAL A 19 8.88 23.14 11.89
CA VAL A 19 8.02 23.84 12.86
C VAL A 19 6.96 24.65 12.10
N PRO A 20 5.66 24.35 12.28
CA PRO A 20 4.61 25.02 11.53
C PRO A 20 4.47 26.49 11.94
N LYS A 21 4.23 27.35 10.94
CA LYS A 21 4.03 28.81 11.10
C LYS A 21 2.56 29.22 11.25
N TYR A 22 1.64 28.26 11.29
CA TYR A 22 0.20 28.49 11.44
C TYR A 22 -0.28 28.24 12.88
N GLU A 23 -1.46 28.76 13.22
CA GLU A 23 -2.03 28.67 14.56
C GLU A 23 -2.35 27.23 14.97
N LEU A 24 -2.23 26.97 16.27
CA LEU A 24 -2.60 25.69 16.86
C LEU A 24 -4.09 25.38 16.60
N GLY A 25 -4.38 24.22 16.02
CA GLY A 25 -5.75 23.75 15.77
C GLY A 25 -6.33 24.13 14.41
N CYS A 26 -5.65 24.98 13.61
CA CYS A 26 -6.04 25.23 12.22
C CYS A 26 -5.94 23.97 11.34
N ARG A 27 -5.07 23.03 11.73
CA ARG A 27 -4.95 21.69 11.16
C ARG A 27 -4.97 20.65 12.27
N ARG A 28 -5.25 19.39 11.91
CA ARG A 28 -5.20 18.26 12.85
C ARG A 28 -3.86 18.24 13.57
N ILE A 29 -3.91 18.07 14.89
CA ILE A 29 -2.70 18.06 15.74
C ILE A 29 -1.84 16.86 15.34
N SER A 30 -0.72 17.14 14.69
CA SER A 30 0.32 16.21 14.23
C SER A 30 1.61 17.01 14.10
N PRO A 31 2.81 16.44 14.31
CA PRO A 31 3.14 15.03 14.54
C PRO A 31 3.10 14.59 16.03
N ARG A 32 3.22 13.28 16.30
CA ARG A 32 3.40 12.72 17.65
C ARG A 32 4.86 12.79 18.11
N GLU A 33 5.08 12.64 19.42
CA GLU A 33 6.41 12.57 20.04
C GLU A 33 7.35 11.58 19.37
N SER A 34 6.88 10.34 19.18
CA SER A 34 7.68 9.27 18.55
C SER A 34 8.15 9.59 17.14
N PHE A 35 7.38 10.38 16.38
CA PHE A 35 7.81 10.83 15.05
C PHE A 35 8.97 11.82 15.15
N LEU A 36 8.89 12.78 16.07
CA LEU A 36 9.97 13.75 16.30
C LEU A 36 11.25 13.08 16.81
N ASP A 37 11.12 12.01 17.58
CA ASP A 37 12.26 11.23 18.06
C ASP A 37 12.87 10.36 16.94
N ALA A 38 12.03 9.86 16.02
CA ALA A 38 12.47 9.03 14.89
C ALA A 38 13.23 9.82 13.81
N ILE A 39 12.76 11.03 13.44
CA ILE A 39 13.42 11.85 12.40
C ILE A 39 14.82 12.34 12.79
N GLN A 40 15.21 12.16 14.05
CA GLN A 40 16.51 12.58 14.60
C GLN A 40 17.46 11.40 14.82
N GLN A 41 17.10 10.18 14.41
CA GLN A 41 17.98 9.00 14.53
C GLN A 41 19.05 9.01 13.43
N ASP A 42 20.22 8.44 13.72
CA ASP A 42 21.36 8.41 12.79
C ASP A 42 21.07 7.68 11.46
N ASN A 43 20.07 6.80 11.46
CA ASN A 43 19.64 6.04 10.28
C ASN A 43 18.50 6.71 9.50
N VAL A 44 18.13 7.94 9.84
CA VAL A 44 17.05 8.69 9.18
C VAL A 44 17.59 9.96 8.56
N GLU A 45 17.33 10.14 7.27
CA GLU A 45 17.68 11.35 6.52
C GLU A 45 16.41 12.11 6.14
N CYS A 46 16.29 13.36 6.59
CA CYS A 46 15.21 14.26 6.15
C CYS A 46 15.64 15.02 4.88
N VAL A 47 15.04 14.68 3.75
CA VAL A 47 15.30 15.31 2.44
C VAL A 47 14.21 16.32 2.13
N PHE A 48 14.57 17.58 1.89
CA PHE A 48 13.61 18.69 1.65
C PHE A 48 13.64 19.21 0.21
N GLU A 49 14.60 18.75 -0.58
CA GLU A 49 14.77 19.14 -1.97
C GLU A 49 13.66 18.53 -2.84
N PRO A 50 13.21 19.25 -3.88
CA PRO A 50 12.21 18.72 -4.80
C PRO A 50 12.65 17.40 -5.45
N ILE A 51 11.71 16.47 -5.52
CA ILE A 51 11.84 15.24 -6.32
C ILE A 51 11.65 15.60 -7.79
N VAL A 52 12.61 15.23 -8.63
CA VAL A 52 12.59 15.49 -10.08
C VAL A 52 11.94 14.32 -10.84
N SER A 53 12.32 13.08 -10.50
CA SER A 53 11.75 11.88 -11.13
C SER A 53 12.05 10.61 -10.33
N CYS A 54 11.21 9.59 -10.51
CA CYS A 54 11.51 8.24 -10.04
C CYS A 54 12.47 7.53 -11.02
N LYS A 55 13.43 6.78 -10.49
CA LYS A 55 14.44 6.03 -11.26
C LYS A 55 14.36 4.55 -10.90
N PRO A 56 14.85 3.63 -11.76
CA PRO A 56 14.80 2.18 -11.48
C PRO A 56 15.46 1.73 -10.16
N LYS A 57 16.39 2.51 -9.61
CA LYS A 57 17.10 2.21 -8.35
C LYS A 57 16.81 3.21 -7.22
N GLY A 58 15.76 4.02 -7.32
CA GLY A 58 15.40 4.99 -6.29
C GLY A 58 14.85 6.31 -6.84
N LEU A 59 15.23 7.43 -6.23
CA LEU A 59 14.69 8.76 -6.59
C LEU A 59 15.79 9.71 -7.07
N GLN A 60 15.46 10.53 -8.06
CA GLN A 60 16.27 11.70 -8.43
C GLN A 60 15.67 12.93 -7.75
N THR A 61 16.44 13.56 -6.86
CA THR A 61 16.13 14.89 -6.31
C THR A 61 16.96 15.95 -7.03
N GLN A 62 16.70 17.23 -6.75
CA GLN A 62 17.55 18.31 -7.26
C GLN A 62 18.99 18.25 -6.73
N ALA A 63 19.21 17.70 -5.53
CA ALA A 63 20.54 17.54 -4.95
C ALA A 63 21.30 16.32 -5.49
N GLY A 64 20.61 15.31 -6.03
CA GLY A 64 21.26 14.12 -6.57
C GLY A 64 20.37 12.88 -6.61
N ALA A 65 20.96 11.76 -7.02
CA ALA A 65 20.28 10.47 -7.01
C ALA A 65 20.38 9.82 -5.62
N LYS A 66 19.25 9.33 -5.11
CA LYS A 66 19.14 8.54 -3.87
C LYS A 66 18.80 7.10 -4.24
N GLN A 67 19.64 6.15 -3.84
CA GLN A 67 19.35 4.73 -4.02
C GLN A 67 18.40 4.26 -2.93
N LEU A 68 17.33 3.56 -3.32
CA LEU A 68 16.29 3.09 -2.40
C LEU A 68 15.83 1.70 -2.84
N ASP A 69 15.69 0.79 -1.89
CA ASP A 69 15.11 -0.53 -2.13
C ASP A 69 13.58 -0.48 -2.13
N VAL A 70 13.00 0.40 -1.32
CA VAL A 70 11.55 0.56 -1.15
C VAL A 70 11.19 2.04 -1.13
N ILE A 71 10.12 2.40 -1.84
CA ILE A 71 9.53 3.74 -1.81
C ILE A 71 8.13 3.63 -1.20
N VAL A 72 7.89 4.36 -0.11
CA VAL A 72 6.57 4.47 0.52
C VAL A 72 6.00 5.85 0.20
N ALA A 73 4.99 5.89 -0.65
CA ALA A 73 4.31 7.14 -1.01
C ALA A 73 3.26 7.50 0.03
N ALA A 74 3.58 8.45 0.92
CA ALA A 74 2.62 9.07 1.85
C ALA A 74 1.88 10.27 1.22
N THR A 75 1.73 10.27 -0.10
CA THR A 75 1.07 11.29 -0.91
C THR A 75 -0.35 10.87 -1.27
N ASP A 76 -1.28 11.82 -1.39
CA ASP A 76 -2.63 11.53 -1.88
C ASP A 76 -2.65 11.40 -3.42
N MET A 77 -3.67 10.72 -3.95
CA MET A 77 -3.92 10.61 -5.39
C MET A 77 -5.07 11.50 -5.83
N LYS A 78 -5.11 12.74 -5.31
CA LYS A 78 -6.23 13.68 -5.52
C LYS A 78 -6.58 13.90 -6.99
N ASP A 79 -5.58 14.06 -7.85
CA ASP A 79 -5.82 14.32 -9.28
C ASP A 79 -6.44 13.11 -9.98
N LEU A 80 -5.98 11.91 -9.64
CA LEU A 80 -6.52 10.65 -10.18
C LEU A 80 -7.96 10.40 -9.71
N TRP A 81 -8.25 10.74 -8.46
CA TRP A 81 -9.55 10.51 -7.82
C TRP A 81 -10.52 11.67 -7.96
N LYS A 82 -10.18 12.69 -8.74
CA LYS A 82 -10.99 13.91 -8.84
C LYS A 82 -12.40 13.62 -9.34
N ASP A 83 -12.53 12.74 -10.32
CA ASP A 83 -13.82 12.49 -10.99
C ASP A 83 -14.43 11.15 -10.57
N ASP A 84 -13.64 10.08 -10.49
CA ASP A 84 -14.11 8.76 -10.06
C ASP A 84 -13.02 8.01 -9.25
N PRO A 85 -13.03 8.12 -7.90
CA PRO A 85 -12.13 7.35 -7.05
C PRO A 85 -12.38 5.85 -7.17
N ALA A 86 -11.60 5.17 -8.01
CA ALA A 86 -11.63 3.73 -8.19
C ALA A 86 -10.36 3.07 -7.63
N SER A 87 -10.52 1.86 -7.10
CA SER A 87 -9.43 1.02 -6.60
C SER A 87 -9.81 -0.45 -6.69
N TYR A 88 -8.82 -1.33 -6.74
CA TYR A 88 -9.03 -2.75 -6.46
C TYR A 88 -8.97 -2.94 -4.94
N MET A 89 -10.13 -3.15 -4.31
CA MET A 89 -10.31 -3.43 -2.88
C MET A 89 -9.63 -2.45 -1.90
N GLY A 90 -9.41 -1.20 -2.32
CA GLY A 90 -8.73 -0.17 -1.52
C GLY A 90 -7.23 -0.37 -1.34
N ILE A 91 -6.64 -1.33 -2.06
CA ILE A 91 -5.25 -1.78 -1.87
C ILE A 91 -4.34 -1.55 -3.07
N GLY A 92 -4.86 -1.63 -4.29
CA GLY A 92 -4.07 -1.50 -5.53
C GLY A 92 -4.86 -0.83 -6.64
N TYR A 93 -4.15 -0.42 -7.70
CA TYR A 93 -4.72 0.38 -8.79
C TYR A 93 -4.23 -0.13 -10.14
N ALA A 94 -5.16 -0.48 -11.01
CA ALA A 94 -4.87 -0.84 -12.39
C ALA A 94 -4.19 0.33 -13.11
N GLY A 95 -3.12 0.03 -13.83
CA GLY A 95 -2.29 1.05 -14.52
C GLY A 95 -1.19 1.69 -13.66
N PHE A 96 -1.16 1.40 -12.35
CA PHE A 96 -0.11 1.88 -11.43
C PHE A 96 0.71 0.69 -10.90
N PRO A 97 1.69 0.20 -11.68
CA PRO A 97 2.53 -0.92 -11.26
C PRO A 97 3.31 -0.61 -9.99
N ASN A 98 3.46 -1.61 -9.13
CA ASN A 98 4.20 -1.56 -7.87
C ASN A 98 3.68 -0.50 -6.89
N TYR A 99 2.43 -0.07 -7.06
CA TYR A 99 1.80 0.90 -6.18
C TYR A 99 0.68 0.23 -5.36
N LEU A 100 0.86 0.28 -4.05
CA LEU A 100 -0.11 -0.17 -3.06
C LEU A 100 -0.45 1.00 -2.16
N SER A 101 -1.72 1.10 -1.76
CA SER A 101 -2.16 2.12 -0.80
C SER A 101 -2.78 1.49 0.41
N MET A 102 -2.65 2.15 1.56
CA MET A 102 -3.55 1.89 2.68
C MET A 102 -4.70 2.89 2.70
N LEU A 103 -5.90 2.42 3.04
CA LEU A 103 -7.11 3.25 3.15
C LEU A 103 -7.51 3.90 1.81
N GLY A 104 -7.39 3.16 0.70
CA GLY A 104 -7.89 3.60 -0.60
C GLY A 104 -9.42 3.63 -0.68
N PRO A 105 -9.98 4.01 -1.84
CA PRO A 105 -11.42 3.91 -2.10
C PRO A 105 -11.97 2.51 -1.79
N ASN A 106 -13.22 2.43 -1.39
CA ASN A 106 -13.92 1.20 -0.99
C ASN A 106 -13.27 0.47 0.19
N PHE A 107 -12.62 1.15 1.12
CA PHE A 107 -12.08 0.53 2.34
C PHE A 107 -13.16 0.45 3.46
N PRO A 108 -13.14 -0.55 4.37
CA PRO A 108 -14.12 -0.66 5.47
C PRO A 108 -13.93 0.37 6.59
N VAL A 109 -14.00 1.67 6.26
CA VAL A 109 -13.87 2.77 7.22
C VAL A 109 -15.05 2.87 8.20
N ALA A 110 -16.24 2.46 7.76
CA ALA A 110 -17.49 2.59 8.51
C ALA A 110 -18.11 1.26 8.96
N ASN A 111 -17.48 0.11 8.63
CA ASN A 111 -18.11 -1.21 8.70
C ASN A 111 -17.46 -2.12 9.76
N GLY A 112 -17.00 -1.51 10.86
CA GLY A 112 -16.44 -2.20 12.02
C GLY A 112 -15.06 -1.65 12.41
N SER A 113 -14.15 -2.54 12.83
CA SER A 113 -12.84 -2.11 13.33
C SER A 113 -11.91 -1.68 12.21
N LEU A 114 -11.54 -0.40 12.22
CA LEU A 114 -10.51 0.17 11.35
C LEU A 114 -9.17 -0.57 11.51
N LEU A 115 -8.75 -0.81 12.76
CA LEU A 115 -7.47 -1.46 13.05
C LEU A 115 -7.44 -2.92 12.56
N GLY A 116 -8.54 -3.64 12.71
CA GLY A 116 -8.65 -5.03 12.25
C GLY A 116 -8.50 -5.16 10.72
N SER A 117 -9.05 -4.19 9.99
CA SER A 117 -8.96 -4.14 8.53
C SER A 117 -7.58 -3.69 8.05
N LEU A 118 -6.98 -2.70 8.73
CA LEU A 118 -5.59 -2.28 8.49
C LEU A 118 -4.59 -3.42 8.69
N LYS A 119 -4.76 -4.23 9.74
CA LYS A 119 -3.92 -5.42 9.97
C LYS A 119 -4.03 -6.41 8.81
N ALA A 120 -5.24 -6.71 8.35
CA ALA A 120 -5.45 -7.67 7.26
C ALA A 120 -4.84 -7.20 5.94
N MET A 121 -4.90 -5.90 5.63
CA MET A 121 -4.17 -5.36 4.48
C MET A 121 -2.66 -5.47 4.62
N ALA A 122 -2.11 -5.16 5.80
CA ALA A 122 -0.68 -5.30 6.03
C ALA A 122 -0.23 -6.76 5.87
N GLU A 123 -1.02 -7.71 6.37
CA GLU A 123 -0.78 -9.15 6.19
C GLU A 123 -0.86 -9.56 4.72
N PHE A 124 -1.85 -9.06 3.97
CA PHE A 124 -1.94 -9.26 2.52
C PHE A 124 -0.72 -8.69 1.78
N PHE A 125 -0.26 -7.48 2.12
CA PHE A 125 0.94 -6.88 1.52
C PHE A 125 2.19 -7.72 1.79
N VAL A 126 2.36 -8.26 2.99
CA VAL A 126 3.47 -9.16 3.29
C VAL A 126 3.41 -10.42 2.42
N ARG A 127 2.23 -11.03 2.25
CA ARG A 127 2.08 -12.21 1.36
C ARG A 127 2.37 -11.86 -0.10
N LEU A 128 1.85 -10.74 -0.57
CA LEU A 128 2.09 -10.21 -1.93
C LEU A 128 3.59 -9.97 -2.17
N LEU A 129 4.28 -9.30 -1.26
CA LEU A 129 5.71 -9.00 -1.38
C LEU A 129 6.59 -10.26 -1.31
N LYS A 130 6.23 -11.24 -0.46
CA LYS A 130 6.90 -12.55 -0.48
C LYS A 130 6.77 -13.21 -1.84
N ARG A 131 5.58 -13.17 -2.44
CA ARG A 131 5.36 -13.74 -3.79
C ARG A 131 6.13 -13.00 -4.88
N VAL A 132 6.27 -11.68 -4.74
CA VAL A 132 7.11 -10.86 -5.65
C VAL A 132 8.57 -11.32 -5.59
N ASP A 133 9.10 -11.55 -4.39
CA ASP A 133 10.45 -12.06 -4.17
C ASP A 133 10.62 -13.49 -4.70
N GLU A 134 9.75 -14.42 -4.26
CA GLU A 134 9.78 -15.84 -4.62
C GLU A 134 9.68 -16.10 -6.12
N LEU A 135 8.95 -15.25 -6.86
CA LEU A 135 8.76 -15.37 -8.30
C LEU A 135 9.65 -14.42 -9.11
N ASN A 136 10.50 -13.62 -8.46
CA ASN A 136 11.33 -12.57 -9.08
C ASN A 136 10.50 -11.68 -10.04
N VAL A 137 9.38 -11.18 -9.52
CA VAL A 137 8.48 -10.28 -10.25
C VAL A 137 9.12 -8.91 -10.36
N ALA A 138 9.12 -8.34 -11.57
CA ALA A 138 9.57 -6.97 -11.81
C ALA A 138 8.45 -5.95 -11.53
N THR A 139 7.25 -6.22 -12.03
CA THR A 139 6.09 -5.38 -11.75
C THR A 139 4.83 -6.18 -11.46
N PHE A 140 3.99 -5.64 -10.58
CA PHE A 140 2.66 -6.17 -10.30
C PHE A 140 1.64 -5.04 -10.23
N ALA A 141 0.43 -5.28 -10.75
CA ALA A 141 -0.73 -4.40 -10.60
C ALA A 141 -2.02 -5.21 -10.75
N PRO A 142 -3.14 -4.79 -10.13
CA PRO A 142 -4.44 -5.37 -10.44
C PRO A 142 -4.75 -5.27 -11.93
N ASN A 143 -5.42 -6.28 -12.47
CA ASN A 143 -6.00 -6.24 -13.79
C ASN A 143 -7.12 -5.21 -13.81
N LYS A 144 -7.22 -4.44 -14.91
CA LYS A 144 -8.27 -3.43 -15.07
C LYS A 144 -9.67 -4.04 -15.02
N GLY A 145 -9.90 -5.19 -15.65
CA GLY A 145 -11.19 -5.89 -15.61
C GLY A 145 -11.57 -6.27 -14.17
N ALA A 146 -10.65 -6.90 -13.43
CA ALA A 146 -10.92 -7.26 -12.04
C ALA A 146 -11.18 -6.04 -11.12
N GLN A 147 -10.48 -4.93 -11.37
CA GLN A 147 -10.77 -3.66 -10.70
C GLN A 147 -12.17 -3.15 -11.06
N ASP A 148 -12.50 -3.08 -12.35
CA ASP A 148 -13.77 -2.55 -12.83
C ASP A 148 -14.95 -3.40 -12.32
N ASP A 149 -14.84 -4.73 -12.41
CA ASP A 149 -15.83 -5.69 -11.89
C ASP A 149 -16.08 -5.49 -10.39
N PHE A 150 -15.01 -5.32 -9.59
CA PHE A 150 -15.14 -5.04 -8.17
C PHE A 150 -15.84 -3.69 -7.91
N ASN A 151 -15.46 -2.62 -8.62
CA ASN A 151 -16.06 -1.30 -8.41
C ASN A 151 -17.53 -1.28 -8.83
N GLN A 152 -17.89 -1.97 -9.92
CA GLN A 152 -19.28 -2.16 -10.32
C GLN A 152 -20.09 -2.89 -9.23
N GLN A 153 -19.57 -4.02 -8.75
CA GLN A 153 -20.21 -4.79 -7.67
C GLN A 153 -20.36 -3.95 -6.39
N ALA A 154 -19.37 -3.13 -6.06
CA ALA A 154 -19.41 -2.24 -4.90
C ALA A 154 -20.51 -1.18 -5.05
N GLU A 155 -20.61 -0.57 -6.23
CA GLU A 155 -21.63 0.44 -6.53
C GLU A 155 -23.04 -0.15 -6.49
N GLU A 156 -23.26 -1.30 -7.11
CA GLU A 156 -24.53 -2.04 -7.10
C GLU A 156 -24.94 -2.44 -5.69
N PHE A 157 -24.00 -2.95 -4.88
CA PHE A 157 -24.27 -3.25 -3.47
C PHE A 157 -24.68 -2.00 -2.69
N MET A 158 -23.95 -0.89 -2.87
CA MET A 158 -24.20 0.35 -2.14
C MET A 158 -25.56 0.96 -2.47
N ALA A 159 -26.05 0.82 -3.71
CA ALA A 159 -27.37 1.29 -4.12
C ALA A 159 -28.51 0.72 -3.25
N GLY A 160 -28.36 -0.51 -2.74
CA GLY A 160 -29.33 -1.17 -1.86
C GLY A 160 -29.21 -0.82 -0.37
N THR A 161 -28.34 0.11 0.01
CA THR A 161 -28.05 0.43 1.42
C THR A 161 -28.55 1.81 1.83
N VAL A 162 -28.33 2.19 3.09
CA VAL A 162 -28.61 3.54 3.61
C VAL A 162 -27.59 4.59 3.15
N TRP A 163 -26.40 4.16 2.70
CA TRP A 163 -25.30 5.04 2.32
C TRP A 163 -25.65 6.06 1.22
N PRO A 164 -26.36 5.70 0.13
CA PRO A 164 -26.78 6.65 -0.90
C PRO A 164 -27.94 7.57 -0.48
N GLY A 165 -28.50 7.43 0.73
CA GLY A 165 -29.67 8.21 1.21
C GLY A 165 -29.46 9.73 1.28
N SER A 166 -30.37 10.49 1.87
CA SER A 166 -30.31 11.98 1.81
C SER A 166 -29.18 12.64 2.62
N CYS A 167 -28.45 11.90 3.46
CA CYS A 167 -27.38 12.45 4.30
C CYS A 167 -26.17 12.89 3.47
N THR A 168 -25.67 14.10 3.74
CA THR A 168 -24.39 14.58 3.22
C THR A 168 -23.26 14.02 4.07
N SER A 169 -22.33 13.30 3.44
CA SER A 169 -21.16 12.76 4.13
C SER A 169 -19.97 12.72 3.18
N TRP A 170 -18.76 12.74 3.73
CA TRP A 170 -17.53 12.60 2.96
C TRP A 170 -17.38 11.22 2.31
N TYR A 171 -18.21 10.24 2.69
CA TYR A 171 -18.25 8.92 2.06
C TYR A 171 -18.72 8.95 0.60
N LYS A 172 -19.40 10.04 0.24
CA LYS A 172 -19.93 10.30 -1.09
C LYS A 172 -18.97 11.17 -1.87
N HIS A 173 -18.81 10.86 -3.15
CA HIS A 173 -18.00 11.68 -4.03
C HIS A 173 -18.78 12.91 -4.51
N GLY A 174 -18.65 14.02 -3.78
CA GLY A 174 -19.28 15.29 -4.13
C GLY A 174 -20.79 15.17 -4.35
N TYR A 175 -21.30 15.86 -5.39
CA TYR A 175 -22.71 15.84 -5.77
C TYR A 175 -23.12 14.61 -6.60
N SER A 176 -22.17 13.76 -7.02
CA SER A 176 -22.46 12.56 -7.81
C SER A 176 -23.25 11.51 -7.02
N GLY A 177 -23.17 11.55 -5.68
CA GLY A 177 -23.84 10.60 -4.80
C GLY A 177 -23.19 9.21 -4.75
N LYS A 178 -22.21 8.91 -5.61
CA LYS A 178 -21.48 7.64 -5.62
C LYS A 178 -20.74 7.44 -4.29
N ILE A 179 -20.89 6.25 -3.72
CA ILE A 179 -20.21 5.87 -2.49
C ILE A 179 -18.82 5.37 -2.87
N THR A 180 -17.78 6.06 -2.41
CA THR A 180 -16.39 5.78 -2.80
C THR A 180 -15.49 5.45 -1.62
N ALA A 181 -15.91 5.77 -0.40
CA ALA A 181 -15.06 5.58 0.78
C ALA A 181 -15.32 4.26 1.54
N VAL A 182 -16.45 3.59 1.29
CA VAL A 182 -16.98 2.55 2.18
C VAL A 182 -16.93 1.19 1.48
N TRP A 183 -16.53 0.15 2.21
CA TRP A 183 -16.52 -1.23 1.70
C TRP A 183 -17.93 -1.82 1.56
N PRO A 184 -18.25 -2.53 0.46
CA PRO A 184 -19.53 -3.21 0.26
C PRO A 184 -19.63 -4.51 1.08
N GLY A 185 -19.70 -4.39 2.40
CA GLY A 185 -19.83 -5.52 3.32
C GLY A 185 -19.33 -5.22 4.73
N SER A 186 -19.14 -6.24 5.56
CA SER A 186 -18.57 -6.07 6.90
C SER A 186 -17.03 -6.02 6.87
N SER A 187 -16.40 -5.49 7.92
CA SER A 187 -14.94 -5.58 8.08
C SER A 187 -14.44 -7.03 8.21
N PHE A 188 -15.25 -7.97 8.71
CA PHE A 188 -14.91 -9.41 8.69
C PHE A 188 -14.91 -9.96 7.27
N HIS A 189 -15.93 -9.65 6.48
CA HIS A 189 -15.99 -10.01 5.06
C HIS A 189 -14.77 -9.47 4.29
N TYR A 190 -14.35 -8.23 4.57
CA TYR A 190 -13.15 -7.67 3.95
C TYR A 190 -11.89 -8.51 4.24
N ARG A 191 -11.74 -8.99 5.48
CA ARG A 191 -10.60 -9.83 5.88
C ARG A 191 -10.63 -11.16 5.14
N GLU A 192 -11.79 -11.82 5.09
CA GLU A 192 -11.97 -13.09 4.38
C GLU A 192 -11.67 -12.94 2.87
N VAL A 193 -12.11 -11.83 2.25
CA VAL A 193 -11.79 -11.54 0.85
C VAL A 193 -10.30 -11.38 0.63
N LEU A 194 -9.59 -10.65 1.50
CA LEU A 194 -8.13 -10.52 1.39
C LEU A 194 -7.39 -11.84 1.65
N GLU A 195 -7.94 -12.76 2.45
CA GLU A 195 -7.37 -14.08 2.71
C GLU A 195 -7.51 -15.05 1.53
N GLN A 196 -8.41 -14.78 0.58
CA GLN A 196 -8.56 -15.60 -0.63
C GLN A 196 -7.38 -15.49 -1.59
N ASP A 197 -6.53 -14.46 -1.44
CA ASP A 197 -5.27 -14.36 -2.18
C ASP A 197 -5.48 -14.55 -3.69
N ARG A 198 -6.42 -13.78 -4.27
CA ARG A 198 -6.85 -13.82 -5.68
C ARG A 198 -5.76 -13.33 -6.64
N TRP A 199 -4.65 -14.06 -6.72
CA TRP A 199 -3.47 -13.68 -7.51
C TRP A 199 -3.74 -13.66 -9.02
N GLU A 200 -4.79 -14.36 -9.46
CA GLU A 200 -5.31 -14.34 -10.83
C GLU A 200 -5.85 -12.96 -11.25
N ASP A 201 -6.27 -12.14 -10.29
CA ASP A 201 -6.74 -10.77 -10.56
C ASP A 201 -5.57 -9.81 -10.80
N TRP A 202 -4.32 -10.25 -10.68
CA TRP A 202 -3.12 -9.43 -10.81
C TRP A 202 -2.34 -9.73 -12.09
N ASN A 203 -1.86 -8.68 -12.74
CA ASN A 203 -0.91 -8.75 -13.83
C ASN A 203 0.51 -8.71 -13.27
N TRP A 204 1.33 -9.69 -13.67
CA TRP A 204 2.71 -9.85 -13.22
C TRP A 204 3.67 -9.79 -14.41
N THR A 205 4.73 -8.99 -14.29
CA THR A 205 5.83 -8.97 -15.26
C THR A 205 7.12 -9.45 -14.61
N TYR A 206 8.06 -9.93 -15.44
CA TYR A 206 9.30 -10.57 -14.98
C TYR A 206 10.47 -9.99 -15.75
N PRO A 207 11.62 -9.74 -15.10
CA PRO A 207 12.73 -9.03 -15.72
C PRO A 207 13.40 -9.84 -16.84
N ALA A 208 13.40 -11.18 -16.75
CA ALA A 208 14.04 -12.06 -17.73
C ALA A 208 13.17 -13.28 -18.13
N GLY A 209 11.89 -13.30 -17.72
CA GLY A 209 10.95 -14.42 -17.93
C GLY A 209 10.66 -15.22 -16.65
N ARG A 210 9.47 -15.84 -16.59
CA ARG A 210 8.88 -16.46 -15.37
C ARG A 210 9.80 -17.45 -14.66
N TYR A 211 10.48 -18.30 -15.42
CA TYR A 211 11.24 -19.43 -14.86
C TYR A 211 12.73 -19.18 -14.73
N LYS A 212 13.22 -17.96 -15.05
CA LYS A 212 14.66 -17.66 -14.97
C LYS A 212 15.21 -17.74 -13.54
N ILE A 213 14.38 -17.49 -12.53
CA ILE A 213 14.76 -17.60 -11.12
C ILE A 213 15.26 -19.01 -10.75
N TRP A 214 14.81 -20.05 -11.47
CA TRP A 214 15.25 -21.42 -11.21
C TRP A 214 16.72 -21.65 -11.55
N GLY A 215 17.36 -20.75 -12.31
CA GLY A 215 18.76 -20.85 -12.67
C GLY A 215 19.08 -22.21 -13.33
N LYS A 216 19.92 -23.01 -12.67
CA LYS A 216 20.30 -24.36 -13.13
C LYS A 216 19.36 -25.48 -12.65
N GLY A 217 18.23 -25.15 -12.03
CA GLY A 217 17.24 -26.12 -11.54
C GLY A 217 17.66 -26.87 -10.27
N GLN A 218 18.64 -26.36 -9.53
CA GLN A 218 19.11 -26.97 -8.29
C GLN A 218 18.25 -26.53 -7.10
N SER A 219 17.74 -27.50 -6.37
CA SER A 219 17.02 -27.32 -5.11
C SER A 219 17.93 -26.81 -4.00
N ARG A 220 17.33 -26.25 -2.95
CA ARG A 220 18.06 -25.85 -1.73
C ARG A 220 18.73 -27.06 -1.06
N VAL A 221 18.08 -28.22 -1.09
CA VAL A 221 18.58 -29.48 -0.51
C VAL A 221 19.89 -29.90 -1.17
N GLU A 222 19.97 -29.86 -2.50
CA GLU A 222 21.18 -30.20 -3.25
C GLU A 222 22.34 -29.24 -2.97
N LYS A 223 22.05 -27.98 -2.62
CA LYS A 223 23.08 -26.98 -2.30
C LYS A 223 23.57 -27.03 -0.86
N GLU A 224 22.68 -27.30 0.10
CA GLU A 224 22.97 -27.12 1.52
C GLU A 224 23.27 -28.43 2.26
N SER A 225 22.61 -29.54 1.94
CA SER A 225 22.70 -30.77 2.74
C SER A 225 23.32 -31.96 2.02
N GLY A 226 23.19 -32.04 0.68
CA GLY A 226 23.66 -33.20 -0.10
C GLY A 226 22.94 -34.53 0.22
N ASP A 227 21.94 -34.55 1.11
CA ASP A 227 21.14 -35.74 1.42
C ASP A 227 20.04 -35.92 0.36
N HIS A 228 20.39 -36.62 -0.72
CA HIS A 228 19.48 -36.94 -1.82
C HIS A 228 18.35 -37.91 -1.42
N ASN A 229 18.35 -38.46 -0.20
CA ASN A 229 17.22 -39.26 0.31
C ASN A 229 16.03 -38.39 0.75
N TYR A 230 16.11 -37.07 0.61
CA TYR A 230 15.00 -36.14 0.86
C TYR A 230 13.70 -36.57 0.15
N CYS A 231 13.79 -37.04 -1.11
CA CYS A 231 12.63 -37.51 -1.88
C CYS A 231 11.95 -38.75 -1.28
N LEU A 232 12.69 -39.58 -0.52
CA LEU A 232 12.16 -40.79 0.12
C LEU A 232 11.56 -40.50 1.50
N LYS A 233 12.03 -39.45 2.20
CA LYS A 233 11.54 -39.05 3.53
C LYS A 233 10.23 -38.26 3.49
N TYR A 234 9.97 -37.53 2.40
CA TYR A 234 8.79 -36.65 2.25
C TYR A 234 7.94 -37.00 1.01
N GLY A 235 8.14 -38.20 0.45
CA GLY A 235 7.60 -38.64 -0.84
C GLY A 235 6.12 -39.06 -0.87
N SER A 236 5.24 -38.54 -0.02
CA SER A 236 3.78 -38.67 -0.21
C SER A 236 3.24 -37.42 -0.89
N PHE A 237 3.51 -37.26 -2.18
CA PHE A 237 2.92 -36.18 -2.99
C PHE A 237 1.57 -36.57 -3.62
N LEU A 238 1.11 -37.82 -3.41
CA LEU A 238 -0.18 -38.32 -3.86
C LEU A 238 -0.73 -39.31 -2.82
N SER A 239 -1.38 -38.78 -1.78
CA SER A 239 -2.32 -39.52 -0.93
C SER A 239 -3.45 -38.59 -0.54
#